data_AF-A0A7W7NV67-F1
#
_entry.id   AF-A0A7W7NV67-F1
#
_cell.length_a   1.000
_cell.length_b   1.000
_cell.length_c   1.000
_cell.angle_alpha   90.00
_cell.angle_beta   90.00
_cell.angle_gamma   90.00
#
_symmetry.space_group_name_H-M   'P 1'
#
loop_
_entity.id
_entity.type
_entity.pdbx_description
1 polymer ?
#
loop_
_entity_poly.entity_id
_entity_poly.type
_entity_poly.pdbx_seq_one_letter_code
_entity_poly.pdbx_strand_id
1 'polypeptide(L)' 'MTARARFRQADVTRAAAGMARAGVPVQKIEIDPTGKIVIFPGTPEKKADSNEWADLE' A
#
# COMPACT_ATOMS: atom_id res chain seq x y z
N MET A 1 21.92 7.56 -19.48
CA MET A 1 21.40 6.85 -18.29
C MET A 1 20.45 7.80 -17.56
N THR A 2 19.19 7.40 -17.32
CA THR A 2 18.24 8.20 -16.53
C THR A 2 18.60 8.13 -15.05
N ALA A 3 18.51 9.24 -14.33
CA ALA A 3 18.80 9.29 -12.90
C ALA A 3 17.92 8.32 -12.10
N ARG A 4 18.48 7.70 -11.06
CA ARG A 4 17.74 6.80 -10.17
C ARG A 4 16.62 7.58 -9.49
N ALA A 5 15.37 7.15 -9.67
CA ALA A 5 14.23 7.80 -9.05
C ALA A 5 14.35 7.71 -7.52
N ARG A 6 14.27 8.85 -6.83
CA ARG A 6 14.21 8.87 -5.37
C ARG A 6 12.75 8.87 -4.96
N PHE A 7 12.38 7.93 -4.09
CA PHE A 7 11.05 7.88 -3.51
C PHE A 7 10.74 9.19 -2.76
N ARG A 8 9.56 9.76 -3.01
CA ARG A 8 8.96 10.82 -2.19
C ARG A 8 7.56 10.42 -1.77
N GLN A 9 7.14 10.90 -0.60
CA GLN A 9 5.76 10.73 -0.14
C GLN A 9 4.73 11.21 -1.17
N ALA A 10 5.01 12.32 -1.86
CA ALA A 10 4.16 12.83 -2.93
C ALA A 10 3.93 11.81 -4.06
N ASP A 11 4.89 10.92 -4.33
CA ASP A 11 4.77 9.93 -5.40
C ASP A 11 3.79 8.82 -5.01
N VAL A 12 3.85 8.31 -3.77
CA VAL A 12 2.89 7.30 -3.30
C VAL A 12 1.48 7.88 -3.16
N THR A 13 1.35 9.13 -2.70
CA THR A 13 0.05 9.80 -2.64
C THR A 13 -0.57 9.94 -4.03
N ARG A 14 0.20 10.36 -5.05
CA ARG A 14 -0.29 10.43 -6.43
C ARG A 14 -0.67 9.06 -6.98
N ALA A 15 0.14 8.03 -6.74
CA ALA A 15 -0.13 6.69 -7.22
C ALA A 15 -1.41 6.11 -6.59
N ALA A 16 -1.55 6.21 -5.27
CA ALA A 16 -2.76 5.76 -4.55
C ALA A 16 -4.02 6.51 -5.00
N ALA A 17 -3.94 7.83 -5.21
CA ALA A 17 -5.05 8.61 -5.75
C ALA A 17 -5.44 8.17 -7.17
N GLY A 18 -4.46 7.82 -8.01
CA GLY A 18 -4.71 7.24 -9.33
C GLY A 18 -5.48 5.93 -9.27
N MET A 19 -5.08 5.01 -8.38
CA MET A 19 -5.78 3.74 -8.15
C MET A 19 -7.23 3.95 -7.70
N ALA A 20 -7.44 4.86 -6.73
CA ALA A 20 -8.77 5.20 -6.24
C ALA A 20 -9.68 5.75 -7.35
N ARG A 21 -9.16 6.66 -8.19
CA ARG A 21 -9.90 7.20 -9.34
C ARG A 21 -10.18 6.16 -10.42
N ALA A 22 -9.30 5.18 -10.58
CA ALA A 22 -9.50 4.06 -11.48
C ALA A 22 -10.48 3.00 -10.92
N GLY A 23 -10.97 3.17 -9.68
CA GLY A 23 -11.84 2.20 -9.02
C GLY A 23 -11.13 0.89 -8.65
N VAL A 24 -9.79 0.90 -8.59
CA VAL A 24 -9.00 -0.29 -8.24
C VAL A 24 -8.67 -0.24 -6.75
N PRO A 25 -9.24 -1.15 -5.94
CA PRO A 25 -8.91 -1.22 -4.52
C PRO A 25 -7.45 -1.64 -4.33
N VAL A 26 -6.80 -1.04 -3.34
CA VAL A 26 -5.39 -1.31 -3.01
C VAL A 26 -5.34 -2.17 -1.75
N GLN A 27 -4.69 -3.32 -1.85
CA GLN A 27 -4.49 -4.22 -0.72
C GLN A 27 -3.18 -3.89 0.02
N LYS A 28 -2.11 -3.66 -0.76
CA LYS A 28 -0.76 -3.42 -0.22
C LYS A 28 0.03 -2.50 -1.13
N ILE A 29 0.86 -1.65 -0.53
CA ILE A 29 1.84 -0.83 -1.24
C ILE A 29 3.22 -1.15 -0.66
N GLU A 30 4.17 -1.44 -1.53
CA GLU A 30 5.57 -1.63 -1.18
C GLU A 30 6.46 -0.63 -1.92
N ILE A 31 7.56 -0.25 -1.29
CA ILE A 31 8.58 0.62 -1.87
C ILE A 31 9.87 -0.19 -1.95
N ASP A 32 10.31 -0.47 -3.16
CA ASP A 32 11.59 -1.12 -3.41
C ASP A 32 12.76 -0.20 -2.99
N PRO A 33 13.91 -0.73 -2.53
CA PRO A 33 15.11 0.07 -2.22
C PRO A 33 15.60 1.00 -3.34
N THR A 34 15.21 0.75 -4.59
CA THR A 34 15.46 1.60 -5.76
C THR A 34 14.52 2.81 -5.87
N GLY A 35 13.48 2.89 -5.05
CA GLY A 35 12.44 3.93 -5.08
C GLY A 35 11.24 3.57 -5.95
N LYS A 36 11.18 2.36 -6.51
CA LYS A 36 10.02 1.88 -7.28
C LYS A 36 8.85 1.61 -6.34
N ILE A 37 7.68 2.16 -6.66
CA ILE A 37 6.43 1.88 -5.95
C ILE A 37 5.78 0.65 -6.60
N VAL A 38 5.47 -0.35 -5.80
CA VAL A 38 4.76 -1.57 -6.21
C VAL A 38 3.42 -1.60 -5.50
N ILE A 39 2.32 -1.60 -6.27
CA ILE A 39 0.97 -1.62 -5.73
C ILE A 39 0.37 -2.98 -6.03
N PHE A 40 -0.11 -3.66 -4.99
CA PHE A 40 -0.84 -4.90 -5.10
C PHE A 40 -2.34 -4.58 -5.04
N PRO A 41 -3.07 -4.72 -6.17
CA PRO A 41 -4.50 -4.49 -6.18
C PRO A 41 -5.21 -5.62 -5.42
N GLY A 42 -6.32 -5.28 -4.79
CA GLY A 42 -7.13 -6.21 -4.02
C GLY A 42 -7.87 -5.50 -2.90
N THR A 43 -8.80 -6.21 -2.27
CA THR A 43 -9.49 -5.70 -1.09
C THR A 43 -8.57 -5.91 0.12
N PRO A 44 -8.32 -4.88 0.95
CA PRO A 44 -7.59 -5.08 2.20
C PRO A 44 -8.36 -6.11 3.04
N GLU A 45 -7.72 -7.23 3.33
CA GLU A 45 -8.26 -8.18 4.29
C GLU A 45 -8.27 -7.47 5.64
N LYS A 46 -9.48 -7.26 6.18
CA LYS A 46 -9.63 -6.87 7.57
C LYS A 46 -9.10 -8.08 8.35
N LYS A 47 -7.86 -8.01 8.81
CA LYS A 47 -7.40 -8.91 9.87
C LYS A 47 -8.40 -8.70 10.99
N ALA A 48 -9.25 -9.69 11.25
CA ALA A 48 -10.02 -9.70 12.48
C ALA A 48 -8.97 -9.59 13.58
N ASP A 49 -9.08 -8.54 14.39
CA ASP A 49 -8.34 -8.47 15.64
C ASP A 49 -8.84 -9.66 16.47
N SER A 50 -8.25 -10.83 16.25
CA SER A 50 -8.31 -11.93 17.20
C SER A 50 -7.51 -11.41 18.39
N ASN A 51 -8.20 -10.68 19.24
CA ASN A 51 -7.67 -10.24 20.51
C ASN A 51 -7.31 -11.55 21.23
N GLU A 52 -6.03 -11.85 21.30
CA GLU A 52 -5.46 -13.07 21.91
C GLU A 52 -5.77 -13.19 23.42
N TRP A 53 -6.51 -12.22 23.96
CA TRP A 53 -6.96 -12.05 25.33
C TRP A 53 -8.49 -12.09 25.48
N ALA A 54 -9.25 -12.41 24.42
CA ALA A 54 -10.72 -12.40 24.43
C ALA A 54 -11.36 -13.50 25.32
N ASP A 55 -10.59 -14.49 25.75
CA ASP A 55 -11.07 -15.67 26.48
C ASP A 55 -10.91 -15.56 28.02
N LEU A 56 -10.65 -14.37 28.57
CA LEU A 56 -10.38 -14.15 30.01
C LEU A 56 -11.52 -13.46 30.80
N GLU A 57 -12.75 -13.43 30.29
CA GLU A 57 -13.95 -12.94 31.03
C GLU A 57 -14.85 -14.07 31.55
#